data_AF-A0A0M0X3U0-F1
#
_entry.id   AF-A0A0M0X3U0-F1
#
_cell.length_a   1.000
_cell.length_b   1.000
_cell.length_c   1.000
_cell.angle_alpha   90.00
_cell.angle_beta   90.00
_cell.angle_gamma   90.00
#
_symmetry.space_group_name_H-M   'P 1'
#
loop_
_entity.id
_entity.type
_entity.pdbx_description
1 polymer ?
#
loop_
_entity_poly.entity_id
_entity_poly.type
_entity_poly.pdbx_seq_one_letter_code
_entity_poly.pdbx_strand_id
1 'polypeptide(L)'
;MNLISISDVLSHPEKNPETWFYLPPNSKEWNLHTKGIFSLDSFDFPPDSDDFLPEQVKNNGWIETLDGASIEDVIDNLNNQLEYPTIDQLFQAFIYYFENDAFLVF
;
A
#
# COMPACT_ATOMS: atom_id res chain seq x y z
N MET A 1 7.74 -7.34 11.03
CA MET A 1 7.90 -7.28 9.56
C MET A 1 8.96 -6.24 9.21
N ASN A 2 9.50 -6.30 8.00
CA ASN A 2 10.55 -5.38 7.56
C ASN A 2 9.94 -4.23 6.75
N LEU A 3 10.61 -3.08 6.78
CA LEU A 3 10.27 -1.95 5.92
C LEU A 3 10.50 -2.30 4.45
N ILE A 4 9.55 -1.94 3.61
CA ILE A 4 9.57 -2.17 2.15
C ILE A 4 9.30 -0.85 1.42
N SER A 5 9.92 -0.63 0.25
CA SER A 5 9.66 0.59 -0.53
C SER A 5 8.33 0.50 -1.24
N ILE A 6 7.68 1.63 -1.48
CA ILE A 6 6.52 1.70 -2.40
C ILE A 6 6.89 1.08 -3.76
N SER A 7 8.08 1.34 -4.30
CA SER A 7 8.51 0.72 -5.56
C SER A 7 8.46 -0.81 -5.53
N ASP A 8 8.87 -1.44 -4.42
CA ASP A 8 8.92 -2.90 -4.32
C ASP A 8 7.51 -3.48 -4.19
N VAL A 9 6.65 -2.81 -3.40
CA VAL A 9 5.24 -3.16 -3.22
C VAL A 9 4.49 -3.14 -4.55
N LEU A 10 4.69 -2.10 -5.37
CA LEU A 10 3.99 -1.94 -6.64
C LEU A 10 4.60 -2.79 -7.77
N SER A 11 5.90 -3.10 -7.71
CA SER A 11 6.55 -3.91 -8.76
C SER A 11 6.30 -5.41 -8.61
N HIS A 12 5.90 -5.87 -7.43
CA HIS A 12 5.65 -7.27 -7.13
C HIS A 12 4.38 -7.43 -6.27
N PRO A 13 3.21 -7.01 -6.78
CA PRO A 13 1.96 -7.05 -6.01
C PRO A 13 1.66 -8.46 -5.45
N GLU A 14 2.03 -9.51 -6.19
CA GLU A 14 1.81 -10.92 -5.83
C GLU A 14 2.60 -11.40 -4.59
N LYS A 15 3.57 -10.61 -4.13
CA LYS A 15 4.37 -10.91 -2.93
C LYS A 15 3.90 -10.16 -1.70
N ASN A 16 2.97 -9.22 -1.86
CA ASN A 16 2.46 -8.44 -0.75
C ASN A 16 1.60 -9.33 0.15
N PRO A 17 1.65 -9.15 1.47
CA PRO A 17 0.64 -9.71 2.35
C PRO A 17 -0.74 -9.15 2.01
N GLU A 18 -1.79 -9.97 2.17
CA GLU A 18 -3.21 -9.57 2.05
C GLU A 18 -3.69 -8.70 3.23
N THR A 19 -2.78 -7.94 3.85
CA THR A 19 -3.05 -7.09 5.01
C THR A 19 -2.81 -5.62 4.64
N TRP A 20 -3.09 -4.72 5.58
CA TRP A 20 -2.98 -3.28 5.35
C TRP A 20 -1.54 -2.82 5.25
N PHE A 21 -1.24 -2.03 4.22
CA PHE A 21 0.01 -1.33 4.06
C PHE A 21 -0.04 0.04 4.76
N TYR A 22 0.95 0.32 5.61
CA TYR A 22 1.05 1.57 6.36
C TYR A 22 2.22 2.41 5.86
N LEU A 23 1.99 3.72 5.75
CA LEU A 23 2.97 4.71 5.30
C LEU A 23 3.06 5.92 6.25
N PRO A 24 4.16 6.70 6.20
CA PRO A 24 4.27 7.95 6.96
C PRO A 24 3.10 8.91 6.70
N PRO A 25 2.65 9.70 7.67
CA PRO A 25 1.38 10.44 7.59
C PRO A 25 1.30 11.53 6.51
N ASN A 26 2.42 11.98 5.95
CA ASN A 26 2.45 13.06 4.97
C ASN A 26 2.46 12.52 3.53
N SER A 27 1.28 12.21 2.98
CA SER A 27 1.15 11.60 1.64
C SER A 27 1.76 12.42 0.51
N LYS A 28 1.80 13.75 0.65
CA LYS A 28 2.38 14.67 -0.35
C LYS A 28 3.89 14.54 -0.51
N GLU A 29 4.57 13.94 0.47
CA GLU A 29 6.02 13.71 0.45
C GLU A 29 6.36 12.29 0.00
N TRP A 30 5.36 11.45 -0.26
CA TRP A 30 5.59 10.09 -0.72
C TRP A 30 6.23 10.08 -2.11
N ASN A 31 7.16 9.15 -2.27
CA ASN A 31 7.78 8.81 -3.53
C ASN A 31 8.10 7.31 -3.54
N LEU A 32 8.56 6.80 -4.67
CA LEU A 32 8.87 5.37 -4.86
C LEU A 32 9.84 4.78 -3.80
N HIS A 33 10.70 5.60 -3.20
CA HIS A 33 11.64 5.16 -2.15
C HIS A 33 11.07 5.26 -0.73
N THR A 34 9.91 5.89 -0.55
CA THR A 34 9.24 5.95 0.75
C THR A 34 9.03 4.53 1.28
N LYS A 35 9.42 4.33 2.53
CA LYS A 35 9.31 3.04 3.20
C LYS A 35 7.97 2.94 3.91
N GLY A 36 7.30 1.81 3.70
CA GLY A 36 6.11 1.39 4.41
C GLY A 36 6.31 0.02 5.06
N ILE A 37 5.26 -0.44 5.72
CA ILE A 37 5.23 -1.74 6.39
C ILE A 37 3.80 -2.26 6.38
N PHE A 38 3.63 -3.55 6.13
CA PHE A 38 2.34 -4.21 6.25
C PHE A 38 2.06 -4.57 7.71
N SER A 39 0.79 -4.58 8.13
CA SER A 39 0.39 -5.14 9.42
C SER A 39 0.43 -6.66 9.43
N LEU A 40 0.31 -7.23 10.62
CA LEU A 40 -0.10 -8.62 10.74
C LEU A 40 -1.60 -8.75 10.41
N ASP A 41 -2.07 -9.98 10.23
CA ASP A 41 -3.49 -10.24 10.02
C ASP A 41 -4.24 -10.03 11.34
N SER A 42 -5.20 -9.10 11.33
CA SER A 42 -6.03 -8.80 12.50
C SER A 42 -6.85 -10.00 12.98
N PHE A 43 -7.17 -10.97 12.12
CA PHE A 43 -7.92 -12.18 12.48
C PHE A 43 -7.15 -13.08 13.45
N ASP A 44 -5.83 -12.97 13.52
CA ASP A 44 -4.99 -13.72 14.45
C ASP A 44 -5.00 -13.14 15.88
N PHE A 45 -5.70 -12.02 16.09
CA PHE A 45 -5.71 -11.27 17.35
C PHE A 45 -7.13 -11.09 17.90
N PRO A 46 -7.29 -10.80 19.21
CA PRO A 46 -8.59 -10.48 19.78
C PRO A 46 -9.25 -9.27 19.09
N PRO A 47 -10.59 -9.21 18.97
CA PRO A 47 -11.30 -8.15 18.24
C PRO A 47 -11.01 -6.70 18.66
N ASP A 48 -10.55 -6.49 19.90
CA ASP A 48 -10.22 -5.17 20.46
C ASP A 48 -8.71 -4.96 20.67
N SER A 49 -7.87 -5.86 20.14
CA SER A 49 -6.41 -5.74 20.20
C SER A 49 -5.88 -4.88 19.06
N ASP A 50 -4.82 -4.12 19.34
CA ASP A 50 -4.05 -3.36 18.36
C ASP A 50 -2.64 -3.96 18.16
N ASP A 51 -2.41 -5.19 18.63
CA ASP A 51 -1.10 -5.86 18.60
C ASP A 51 -0.68 -6.28 17.18
N PHE A 52 -1.64 -6.37 16.26
CA PHE A 52 -1.36 -6.60 14.84
C PHE A 52 -0.77 -5.37 14.13
N LEU A 53 -0.93 -4.18 14.73
CA LEU A 53 -0.46 -2.94 14.13
C LEU A 53 1.07 -2.83 14.24
N PRO A 54 1.73 -2.35 13.18
CA PRO A 54 3.14 -2.01 13.23
C PRO A 54 3.44 -0.96 14.31
N GLU A 55 4.61 -1.06 14.95
CA GLU A 55 5.05 -0.08 15.97
C GLU A 55 5.06 1.36 15.44
N GLN A 56 5.29 1.56 14.14
CA GLN A 56 5.29 2.86 13.47
C GLN A 56 3.92 3.55 13.52
N VAL A 57 2.83 2.78 13.57
CA VAL A 57 1.48 3.34 13.77
C VAL A 57 1.38 3.97 15.14
N LYS A 58 1.80 3.23 16.19
CA LYS A 58 1.75 3.68 17.59
C LYS A 58 2.74 4.82 17.88
N ASN A 59 3.94 4.76 17.31
CA ASN A 59 5.05 5.64 17.68
C ASN A 59 5.24 6.83 16.72
N ASN A 60 4.85 6.71 15.46
CA ASN A 60 5.12 7.70 14.41
C ASN A 60 3.86 8.19 13.71
N GLY A 61 2.68 7.71 14.10
CA GLY A 61 1.41 8.09 13.50
C GLY A 61 1.30 7.70 12.03
N TRP A 62 1.92 6.57 11.64
CA TRP A 62 1.75 6.04 10.29
C TRP A 62 0.29 5.70 10.04
N ILE A 63 -0.14 5.95 8.81
CA ILE A 63 -1.53 5.84 8.41
C ILE A 63 -1.73 4.59 7.56
N GLU A 64 -2.90 3.99 7.73
CA GLU A 64 -3.41 2.92 6.87
C GLU A 64 -3.61 3.47 5.45
N THR A 65 -3.28 2.66 4.44
CA THR A 65 -3.42 3.04 3.03
C THR A 65 -4.35 2.07 2.31
N LEU A 66 -3.80 1.11 1.60
CA LEU A 66 -4.51 0.04 0.91
C LEU A 66 -4.01 -1.31 1.44
N ASP A 67 -4.87 -2.30 1.44
CA ASP A 67 -4.48 -3.68 1.68
C ASP A 67 -3.85 -4.30 0.43
N GLY A 68 -3.17 -5.43 0.60
CA GLY A 68 -2.49 -6.16 -0.49
C GLY A 68 -3.41 -6.41 -1.69
N ALA A 69 -4.63 -6.90 -1.43
CA ALA A 69 -5.63 -7.16 -2.46
C ALA A 69 -6.00 -5.89 -3.26
N SER A 70 -6.31 -4.78 -2.58
CA SER A 70 -6.63 -3.53 -3.28
C SER A 70 -5.44 -3.00 -4.07
N ILE A 71 -4.21 -3.18 -3.58
CA ILE A 71 -3.00 -2.82 -4.34
C ILE A 71 -2.92 -3.66 -5.61
N GLU A 72 -3.10 -4.98 -5.53
CA GLU A 72 -3.10 -5.88 -6.69
C GLU A 72 -4.17 -5.47 -7.72
N ASP A 73 -5.41 -5.20 -7.27
CA ASP A 73 -6.49 -4.72 -8.13
C ASP A 73 -6.13 -3.41 -8.85
N VAL A 74 -5.47 -2.46 -8.16
CA VAL A 74 -5.02 -1.19 -8.77
C VAL A 74 -3.98 -1.46 -9.86
N ILE A 75 -3.02 -2.35 -9.61
CA ILE A 75 -1.99 -2.70 -10.59
C ILE A 75 -2.60 -3.43 -11.79
N ASP A 76 -3.49 -4.38 -11.56
CA ASP A 76 -4.16 -5.15 -12.61
C ASP A 76 -5.06 -4.27 -13.47
N ASN A 77 -5.80 -3.34 -12.86
CA ASN A 77 -6.57 -2.36 -13.60
C ASN A 77 -5.67 -1.51 -14.52
N LEU A 78 -4.46 -1.14 -14.09
CA LEU A 78 -3.54 -0.38 -14.93
C LEU A 78 -2.94 -1.23 -16.06
N ASN A 79 -2.56 -2.47 -15.76
CA ASN A 79 -2.05 -3.43 -16.76
C ASN A 79 -3.09 -3.75 -17.85
N ASN A 80 -4.38 -3.67 -17.53
CA ASN A 80 -5.46 -3.81 -18.51
C ASN A 80 -5.63 -2.59 -19.42
N GLN A 81 -5.18 -1.41 -18.98
CA GLN A 81 -5.26 -0.16 -19.76
C GLN A 81 -4.00 0.08 -20.61
N LEU A 82 -2.82 -0.33 -20.11
CA LEU A 82 -1.53 -0.07 -20.72
C LEU A 82 -0.73 -1.37 -20.87
N GLU A 83 -0.15 -1.61 -22.05
CA GLU A 83 0.63 -2.83 -22.33
C GLU A 83 1.87 -2.96 -21.44
N TYR A 84 2.52 -1.84 -21.10
CA TYR A 84 3.74 -1.78 -20.29
C TYR A 84 3.76 -0.52 -19.41
N PRO A 85 2.97 -0.47 -18.32
CA PRO A 85 2.95 0.70 -17.44
C PRO A 85 4.31 0.89 -16.75
N THR A 86 4.74 2.14 -16.61
CA THR A 86 5.95 2.46 -15.86
C THR A 86 5.67 2.42 -14.35
N ILE A 87 6.73 2.27 -13.55
CA ILE A 87 6.61 2.31 -12.08
C ILE A 87 6.05 3.64 -11.57
N ASP A 88 6.31 4.76 -12.26
CA ASP A 88 5.72 6.05 -11.95
C ASP A 88 4.21 6.08 -12.23
N GLN A 89 3.73 5.39 -13.27
CA GLN A 89 2.30 5.27 -13.56
C GLN A 89 1.59 4.37 -12.54
N LEU A 90 2.24 3.28 -12.10
CA LEU A 90 1.74 2.43 -11.00
C LEU A 90 1.63 3.25 -9.71
N PHE A 91 2.65 4.07 -9.41
CA PHE A 91 2.62 4.95 -8.25
C PHE A 91 1.52 6.02 -8.35
N GLN A 92 1.34 6.62 -9.53
CA GLN A 92 0.25 7.57 -9.75
C GLN A 92 -1.12 6.92 -9.55
N ALA A 93 -1.33 5.69 -10.03
CA ALA A 93 -2.57 4.95 -9.84
C ALA A 93 -2.80 4.60 -8.36
N PHE A 94 -1.77 4.17 -7.64
CA PHE A 94 -1.81 3.92 -6.19
C PHE A 94 -2.23 5.18 -5.40
N ILE A 95 -1.58 6.32 -5.65
CA ILE A 95 -1.92 7.59 -4.99
C ILE A 95 -3.36 8.00 -5.34
N TYR A 96 -3.75 7.90 -6.61
CA TYR A 96 -5.08 8.26 -7.04
C TYR A 96 -6.15 7.41 -6.34
N TYR A 97 -5.95 6.10 -6.25
CA TYR A 97 -6.88 5.22 -5.55
C TYR A 97 -6.94 5.54 -4.06
N PHE A 98 -5.79 5.71 -3.40
CA PHE A 98 -5.75 6.09 -1.99
C PHE A 98 -6.50 7.41 -1.71
N GLU A 99 -6.41 8.39 -2.61
CA GLU A 99 -7.05 9.70 -2.41
C GLU A 99 -8.53 9.73 -2.82
N ASN A 100 -8.96 8.87 -3.76
CA ASN A 100 -10.27 8.98 -4.40
C ASN A 100 -11.15 7.73 -4.25
N ASP A 101 -10.63 6.64 -3.70
CA ASP A 101 -11.27 5.32 -3.63
C ASP A 101 -11.83 4.89 -5.00
N ALA A 102 -10.99 5.07 -6.03
CA ALA A 102 -11.37 4.86 -7.42
C ALA A 102 -10.16 4.51 -8.29
N PHE A 103 -10.38 3.71 -9.33
CA PHE A 103 -9.36 3.39 -10.32
C PHE A 103 -9.03 4.61 -11.20
N LEU A 104 -7.74 4.88 -11.37
CA LEU A 104 -7.26 5.86 -12.33
C LEU A 104 -7.49 5.35 -13.76
N VAL A 105 -7.94 6.23 -14.65
CA VAL A 105 -8.12 5.97 -16.08
C VAL A 105 -7.13 6.80 -16.87
N PHE A 106 -6.36 6.16 -17.74
CA PHE A 106 -5.36 6.78 -18.63
C PHE A 106 -5.90 7.08 -20.03
#